data_AF-A0A0A9E5X4-F1
#
_entry.id   AF-A0A0A9E5X4-F1
#
_cell.length_a   1.000
_cell.length_b   1.000
_cell.length_c   1.000
_cell.angle_alpha   90.00
_cell.angle_beta   90.00
_cell.angle_gamma   90.00
#
_symmetry.space_group_name_H-M   'P 1'
#
loop_
_entity.id
_entity.type
_entity.pdbx_description
1 polymer ?
#
loop_
_entity_poly.entity_id
_entity_poly.type
_entity_poly.pdbx_seq_one_letter_code
_entity_poly.pdbx_strand_id
1 'polypeptide(L)'
;MPEEWRRSIFVPISKNKGDIQSCTNYRRIKLMSHTMKLWERVVEHRLREMTRITVNQLGFMPGRSTMEAIFMLRQVMERYKE
;
A
#
# COMPACT_ATOMS: atom_id res chain seq x y z
N MET A 1 -8.00 -0.65 -24.63
CA MET A 1 -7.96 -1.60 -23.49
C MET A 1 -8.93 -2.72 -23.75
N PRO A 2 -8.54 -4.00 -23.54
CA PRO A 2 -9.46 -5.13 -23.59
C PRO A 2 -10.62 -4.94 -22.62
N GLU A 3 -11.80 -5.44 -22.99
CA GLU A 3 -13.00 -5.34 -22.16
C GLU A 3 -12.84 -6.07 -20.82
N GLU A 4 -12.16 -7.22 -20.83
CA GLU A 4 -11.90 -8.04 -19.64
C GLU A 4 -11.15 -7.27 -18.55
N TRP A 5 -10.24 -6.38 -18.92
CA TRP A 5 -9.47 -5.59 -17.96
C TRP A 5 -10.32 -4.52 -17.26
N ARG A 6 -11.51 -4.21 -17.81
CA ARG A 6 -12.49 -3.31 -17.18
C ARG A 6 -13.32 -4.02 -16.11
N ARG A 7 -13.32 -5.36 -16.10
CA ARG A 7 -14.08 -6.18 -15.15
C ARG A 7 -13.20 -6.54 -13.94
N SER A 8 -13.79 -6.54 -12.76
CA SER A 8 -13.12 -6.97 -11.54
C SER A 8 -14.12 -7.51 -10.52
N ILE A 9 -13.68 -8.47 -9.71
CA ILE A 9 -14.48 -9.04 -8.64
C ILE A 9 -14.10 -8.35 -7.33
N PHE A 10 -15.09 -7.89 -6.56
CA PHE A 10 -14.85 -7.32 -5.24
C PHE A 10 -15.08 -8.36 -4.15
N VAL A 11 -14.06 -8.60 -3.34
CA VAL A 11 -14.13 -9.53 -2.21
C VAL A 11 -13.96 -8.73 -0.91
N PRO A 12 -14.97 -8.71 -0.03
CA PRO A 12 -14.82 -8.12 1.30
C PRO A 12 -13.99 -9.04 2.20
N ILE A 13 -12.92 -8.52 2.80
CA ILE A 13 -12.11 -9.23 3.80
C ILE A 13 -12.26 -8.53 5.14
N SER A 14 -12.62 -9.28 6.18
CA SER A 14 -12.72 -8.74 7.54
C SER A 14 -11.38 -8.15 7.99
N LYS A 15 -11.42 -6.97 8.62
CA LYS A 15 -10.26 -6.35 9.27
C LYS A 15 -9.92 -7.03 10.60
N ASN A 16 -10.71 -8.02 11.03
CA ASN A 16 -10.60 -8.71 12.33
C ASN A 16 -10.60 -7.74 13.51
N LYS A 17 -11.40 -6.68 13.42
CA LYS A 17 -11.54 -5.62 14.43
C LYS A 17 -12.99 -5.15 14.48
N GLY A 18 -13.47 -4.83 15.67
CA GLY A 18 -14.80 -4.27 15.90
C GLY A 18 -15.94 -5.26 15.66
N ASP A 19 -17.15 -4.73 15.50
CA ASP A 19 -18.37 -5.51 15.25
C ASP A 19 -18.41 -6.10 13.83
N ILE A 20 -18.73 -7.39 13.75
CA ILE A 20 -18.82 -8.16 12.49
C ILE A 20 -20.02 -7.70 11.64
N GLN A 21 -21.08 -7.16 12.26
CA GLN A 21 -22.24 -6.65 11.51
C GLN A 21 -21.97 -5.28 10.87
N SER A 22 -20.92 -4.58 11.28
CA SER A 22 -20.56 -3.30 10.71
C SER A 22 -19.81 -3.48 9.38
N CYS A 23 -20.44 -3.04 8.29
CA CYS A 23 -19.84 -3.06 6.94
C CYS A 23 -18.49 -2.31 6.87
N THR A 24 -18.26 -1.33 7.75
CA THR A 24 -17.01 -0.55 7.81
C THR A 24 -15.80 -1.37 8.26
N ASN A 25 -16.04 -2.51 8.92
CA ASN A 25 -14.99 -3.42 9.39
C ASN A 25 -14.51 -4.40 8.32
N TYR A 26 -14.97 -4.25 7.08
CA TYR A 26 -14.47 -5.02 5.94
C TYR A 26 -13.61 -4.14 5.04
N ARG A 27 -12.50 -4.69 4.56
CA ARG A 27 -11.66 -4.12 3.50
C ARG A 27 -12.05 -4.77 2.19
N ARG A 28 -12.49 -3.97 1.22
CA ARG A 28 -12.76 -4.44 -0.13
C ARG A 28 -11.44 -4.70 -0.87
N ILE A 29 -11.26 -5.89 -1.42
CA ILE A 29 -10.16 -6.22 -2.33
C ILE A 29 -10.71 -6.34 -3.74
N LYS A 30 -10.08 -5.66 -4.69
CA LYS A 30 -10.39 -5.73 -6.12
C LYS A 30 -9.53 -6.81 -6.77
N LEU A 31 -10.16 -7.90 -7.21
CA LEU A 31 -9.50 -8.95 -7.98
C LEU A 31 -9.64 -8.63 -9.47
N MET A 32 -8.49 -8.43 -10.13
CA MET A 32 -8.39 -8.12 -11.55
C MET A 32 -7.80 -9.28 -12.33
N SER A 33 -7.97 -9.27 -13.65
CA SER A 33 -7.35 -10.27 -14.53
C SER A 33 -5.83 -10.31 -14.35
N HIS A 34 -5.22 -11.47 -14.59
CA HIS A 34 -3.76 -11.63 -14.52
C HIS A 34 -3.03 -10.65 -15.44
N THR A 35 -3.56 -10.47 -16.65
CA THR A 35 -3.04 -9.54 -17.65
C THR A 35 -3.08 -8.08 -17.17
N MET A 36 -4.16 -7.66 -16.49
CA MET A 36 -4.25 -6.31 -15.92
C MET A 36 -3.23 -6.11 -14.78
N LYS A 37 -3.02 -7.09 -13.91
CA LYS A 37 -2.00 -7.01 -12.83
C LYS A 37 -0.58 -6.85 -13.38
N LEU A 38 -0.26 -7.58 -14.46
CA LEU A 38 1.02 -7.44 -15.15
C LEU A 38 1.18 -6.03 -15.74
N TRP A 39 0.13 -5.53 -16.39
CA TRP A 39 0.12 -4.18 -16.93
C TRP A 39 0.33 -3.12 -15.84
N GLU A 40 -0.38 -3.21 -14.72
CA GLU A 40 -0.20 -2.30 -13.58
C GLU A 40 1.23 -2.31 -13.03
N ARG A 41 1.89 -3.47 -13.01
CA ARG A 41 3.28 -3.57 -12.58
C ARG A 41 4.24 -2.83 -13.52
N VAL A 42 3.99 -2.90 -14.83
CA VAL A 42 4.78 -2.13 -15.82
C VAL A 42 4.56 -0.63 -15.65
N VAL A 43 3.31 -0.22 -15.42
CA VAL A 43 2.96 1.19 -15.17
C VAL A 43 3.58 1.70 -13.87
N GLU A 44 3.51 0.93 -12.79
CA GLU A 44 4.12 1.29 -11.50
C GLU A 44 5.62 1.50 -11.62
N HIS A 45 6.32 0.60 -12.33
CA HIS A 45 7.76 0.73 -12.55
C HIS A 45 8.12 2.03 -13.28
N ARG A 46 7.42 2.34 -14.38
CA ARG A 46 7.63 3.59 -15.14
C ARG A 46 7.30 4.83 -14.32
N LEU A 47 6.20 4.81 -13.56
CA LEU A 47 5.83 5.91 -12.69
C LEU A 47 6.90 6.15 -11.61
N ARG A 48 7.48 5.08 -11.06
CA ARG A 48 8.54 5.19 -10.05
C ARG A 48 9.81 5.84 -10.60
N GLU A 49 10.13 5.64 -11.88
CA GLU A 49 11.26 6.32 -12.54
C GLU A 49 11.00 7.82 -12.74
N MET A 50 9.75 8.21 -12.98
CA MET A 50 9.37 9.60 -13.24
C MET A 50 9.03 10.40 -11.98
N THR A 51 8.78 9.72 -10.85
CA THR A 51 8.34 10.38 -9.60
C THR A 51 9.49 10.55 -8.63
N ARG A 52 9.56 11.72 -7.99
CA ARG A 52 10.48 11.96 -6.88
C ARG A 52 9.73 11.79 -5.57
N ILE A 53 10.12 10.78 -4.80
CA ILE A 53 9.54 10.49 -3.48
C ILE A 53 10.48 11.04 -2.41
N THR A 54 9.92 11.65 -1.37
CA THR A 54 10.73 12.22 -0.28
C THR A 54 11.47 11.13 0.48
N VAL A 55 12.64 11.46 1.02
CA VAL A 55 13.45 10.54 1.83
C VAL A 55 12.76 10.13 3.14
N ASN A 56 11.71 10.83 3.54
CA ASN A 56 10.93 10.50 4.75
C ASN A 56 9.82 9.48 4.46
N GLN A 57 9.57 9.14 3.20
CA GLN A 57 8.62 8.08 2.84
C GLN A 57 9.26 6.70 3.04
N LEU A 58 8.65 5.90 3.90
CA LEU A 58 9.14 4.55 4.25
C LEU A 58 8.21 3.45 3.75
N GLY A 59 6.91 3.74 3.66
CA GLY A 59 5.93 2.80 3.14
C GLY A 59 6.05 2.65 1.62
N PHE A 60 5.91 1.41 1.13
CA PHE A 60 5.95 1.07 -0.30
C PHE A 60 7.25 1.48 -1.02
N MET A 61 8.34 1.60 -0.27
CA MET A 61 9.67 1.90 -0.78
C MET A 61 10.57 0.66 -0.69
N PRO A 62 11.30 0.32 -1.76
CA PRO A 62 12.23 -0.80 -1.73
C PRO A 62 13.34 -0.55 -0.70
N GLY A 63 13.70 -1.59 0.04
CA GLY A 63 14.75 -1.52 1.06
C GLY A 63 14.40 -0.73 2.31
N ARG A 64 13.16 -0.21 2.44
CA ARG A 64 12.70 0.51 3.62
C ARG A 64 11.69 -0.28 4.42
N SER A 65 11.75 -0.18 5.74
CA SER A 65 10.87 -0.93 6.64
C SER A 65 10.22 -0.06 7.72
N THR A 66 9.16 -0.59 8.33
CA THR A 66 8.54 0.03 9.52
C THR A 66 9.49 0.06 10.72
N MET A 67 10.48 -0.82 10.78
CA MET A 67 11.49 -0.81 11.85
C MET A 67 12.37 0.43 11.78
N GLU A 68 12.79 0.83 10.57
CA GLU A 68 13.54 2.08 10.37
C GLU A 68 12.71 3.30 10.79
N ALA A 69 11.40 3.30 10.51
CA ALA A 69 10.49 4.35 10.94
C ALA A 69 10.48 4.53 12.46
N ILE A 70 10.33 3.41 13.17
CA ILE A 70 10.31 3.38 14.63
C ILE A 70 11.67 3.82 15.18
N PHE A 71 12.77 3.34 14.59
CA PHE A 71 14.12 3.72 15.01
C PHE A 71 14.35 5.22 14.87
N MET A 72 14.04 5.81 13.71
CA MET A 72 14.20 7.26 13.50
C MET A 72 13.35 8.07 14.48
N LEU A 73 12.11 7.64 14.72
CA LEU A 73 11.23 8.31 15.68
C LEU A 73 11.82 8.28 17.10
N ARG A 74 12.38 7.14 17.53
CA ARG A 74 13.08 7.04 18.83
C ARG A 74 14.30 7.95 18.90
N GLN A 75 15.13 7.99 17.86
CA GLN A 75 16.31 8.86 17.82
C GLN A 75 15.94 10.34 17.94
N VAL A 76 14.87 10.76 17.25
CA VAL A 76 14.34 12.12 17.37
C VAL A 76 13.86 12.38 18.79
N MET A 77 13.05 11.49 19.37
CA MET A 77 12.54 11.65 20.73
C MET A 77 13.65 11.78 21.79
N GLU A 78 14.73 11.01 21.68
CA GLU A 78 15.85 11.10 22.63
C GLU A 78 16.60 12.43 22.50
N ARG A 79 16.85 12.91 21.28
CA ARG A 79 17.49 14.23 21.07
C ARG A 79 16.70 15.42 21.61
N TYR A 80 15.38 15.30 21.74
CA TYR A 80 14.52 16.35 22.30
C TYR A 80 14.38 16.26 23.83
N LYS A 81 14.88 15.18 24.45
CA LYS A 81 14.95 15.06 25.92
C LYS A 81 16.26 15.62 26.49
N GLU A 82 17.32 15.64 25.68
CA GLU A 82 18.57 16.39 25.93
C GLU A 82 18.33 17.90 25.83
#